data_AF-A0A1C6BQX8-F1
#
_entry.id   AF-A0A1C6BQX8-F1
#
_cell.length_a   1.000
_cell.length_b   1.000
_cell.length_c   1.000
_cell.angle_alpha   90.00
_cell.angle_beta   90.00
_cell.angle_gamma   90.00
#
_symmetry.space_group_name_H-M   'P 1'
#
loop_
_entity.id
_entity.type
_entity.pdbx_description
1 polymer ?
#
loop_
_entity_poly.entity_id
_entity_poly.type
_entity_poly.pdbx_seq_one_letter_code
_entity_poly.pdbx_strand_id
1 'polypeptide(L)'
;MQELFAFAWEHQADLWSSASPTGWLYRVLRYKVLELLKEDRFWRKHLIRAAGEMPASPEDDFQQRAEITSILTPEEYEILRKLYLEKYTYEELAREMGLKKSALAMRVKRSKERFVKQWNRH
;
A
#
# COMPACT_ATOMS: atom_id res chain seq x y z
N MET A 1 -0.15 -16.22 -1.12
CA MET A 1 -0.15 -17.62 -0.62
C MET A 1 0.87 -17.85 0.47
N GLN A 2 2.15 -17.51 0.29
CA GLN A 2 3.19 -17.73 1.31
C GLN A 2 2.89 -17.04 2.66
N GLU A 3 2.47 -15.77 2.66
CA GLU A 3 2.09 -15.06 3.90
C GLU A 3 0.87 -15.64 4.61
N LEU A 4 -0.07 -16.25 3.87
CA LEU A 4 -1.24 -16.90 4.46
C LEU A 4 -0.83 -18.14 5.24
N PHE A 5 0.05 -18.96 4.67
CA PHE A 5 0.55 -20.16 5.34
C PHE A 5 1.48 -19.83 6.51
N ALA A 6 2.31 -18.80 6.39
CA ALA A 6 3.11 -18.30 7.51
C ALA A 6 2.22 -17.87 8.68
N PHE A 7 1.19 -17.06 8.40
CA PHE A 7 0.22 -16.63 9.42
C PHE A 7 -0.53 -17.80 10.05
N ALA A 8 -0.96 -18.78 9.24
CA ALA A 8 -1.65 -19.97 9.72
C ALA A 8 -0.74 -20.86 10.61
N TRP A 9 0.54 -20.94 10.30
CA TRP A 9 1.54 -21.66 11.11
C TRP A 9 1.76 -20.98 12.46
N GLU A 10 1.88 -19.65 12.47
CA GLU A 10 2.00 -18.85 13.70
C GLU A 10 0.76 -18.99 14.61
N HIS A 11 -0.43 -19.16 14.02
CA HIS A 11 -1.71 -19.28 14.72
C HIS A 11 -2.28 -20.71 14.66
N GLN A 12 -1.41 -21.72 14.58
CA GLN A 12 -1.84 -23.11 14.41
C GLN A 12 -2.77 -23.59 15.53
N ALA A 13 -2.60 -23.09 16.76
CA ALA A 13 -3.49 -23.43 17.87
C ALA A 13 -4.95 -23.02 17.58
N ASP A 14 -5.15 -21.80 17.08
CA ASP A 14 -6.48 -21.27 16.72
C ASP A 14 -7.08 -22.00 15.52
N LEU A 15 -6.23 -22.41 14.57
CA LEU A 15 -6.63 -23.20 13.40
C LEU A 15 -7.16 -24.57 13.84
N TRP A 16 -6.39 -25.28 14.67
CA TRP A 16 -6.74 -26.63 15.12
C TRP A 16 -7.88 -26.66 16.14
N SER A 17 -8.07 -25.60 16.92
CA SER A 17 -9.21 -25.45 17.83
C SER A 17 -10.48 -24.96 17.12
N SER A 18 -10.41 -24.61 15.83
CA SER A 18 -11.57 -24.12 15.08
C SER A 18 -12.56 -25.23 14.75
N ALA A 19 -13.86 -24.96 14.93
CA ALA A 19 -14.92 -25.86 14.49
C ALA A 19 -14.91 -26.15 12.98
N SER A 20 -14.27 -25.27 12.18
CA SER A 20 -14.01 -25.50 10.76
C SER A 20 -12.66 -24.91 10.38
N PRO A 21 -11.57 -25.72 10.30
CA PRO A 21 -10.25 -25.26 9.89
C PRO A 21 -10.25 -24.60 8.50
N THR A 22 -10.98 -25.19 7.54
CA THR A 22 -11.17 -24.60 6.21
C THR A 22 -11.87 -23.24 6.28
N GLY A 23 -12.95 -23.14 7.05
CA GLY A 23 -13.67 -21.87 7.24
C GLY A 23 -12.82 -20.80 7.94
N TRP A 24 -11.93 -21.20 8.85
CA TRP A 24 -10.94 -20.31 9.45
C TRP A 24 -9.95 -19.78 8.41
N LEU A 25 -9.39 -20.65 7.56
CA LEU A 25 -8.48 -20.23 6.48
C LEU A 25 -9.13 -19.24 5.50
N TYR A 26 -10.39 -19.47 5.10
CA TYR A 26 -11.13 -18.53 4.26
C TYR A 26 -11.34 -17.17 4.93
N ARG A 27 -11.59 -17.15 6.24
CA ARG A 27 -11.70 -15.89 6.99
C ARG A 27 -10.38 -15.13 6.97
N VAL A 28 -9.26 -15.80 7.27
CA VAL A 28 -7.92 -15.16 7.23
C VAL A 28 -7.61 -14.63 5.83
N LEU A 29 -7.86 -15.43 4.79
CA LEU A 29 -7.67 -14.99 3.41
C LEU A 29 -8.52 -13.75 3.09
N ARG A 30 -9.81 -13.76 3.47
CA ARG A 30 -10.70 -12.62 3.28
C ARG A 30 -10.17 -11.37 4.00
N TYR A 31 -9.70 -11.50 5.24
CA TYR A 31 -9.12 -10.38 5.97
C TYR A 31 -7.89 -9.81 5.26
N LYS A 32 -7.00 -10.66 4.77
CA LYS A 32 -5.80 -10.24 4.01
C LYS A 32 -6.16 -9.55 2.70
N VAL A 33 -7.15 -10.06 1.96
CA VAL A 33 -7.64 -9.39 0.75
C VAL A 33 -8.24 -8.01 1.09
N LEU A 34 -9.03 -7.91 2.15
CA LEU A 34 -9.59 -6.63 2.60
C LEU A 34 -8.52 -5.63 3.05
N GLU A 35 -7.46 -6.10 3.69
CA GLU A 35 -6.28 -5.31 4.08
C GLU A 35 -5.59 -4.72 2.84
N LEU A 36 -5.30 -5.56 1.83
CA LEU A 36 -4.71 -5.11 0.56
C LEU A 36 -5.60 -4.09 -0.16
N LEU A 37 -6.91 -4.31 -0.19
CA LEU A 37 -7.87 -3.38 -0.80
C LEU A 37 -7.97 -2.06 -0.03
N LYS A 38 -7.82 -2.08 1.30
CA LYS A 38 -7.75 -0.85 2.11
C LYS A 38 -6.49 -0.05 1.78
N GLU A 39 -5.35 -0.72 1.68
CA GLU A 39 -4.09 -0.08 1.28
C GLU A 39 -4.18 0.51 -0.13
N ASP A 40 -4.72 -0.21 -1.11
CA ASP A 40 -4.88 0.31 -2.48
C ASP A 40 -5.79 1.54 -2.53
N ARG A 41 -6.95 1.49 -1.85
CA ARG A 41 -7.84 2.66 -1.75
C ARG A 41 -7.18 3.85 -1.07
N PHE A 42 -6.41 3.60 -0.01
CA PHE A 42 -5.66 4.63 0.69
C PHE A 42 -4.70 5.34 -0.27
N TRP A 43 -3.80 4.60 -0.92
CA TRP A 43 -2.81 5.22 -1.82
C TRP A 43 -3.45 5.89 -3.02
N ARG A 44 -4.44 5.28 -3.66
CA ARG A 44 -5.15 5.87 -4.79
C ARG A 44 -5.78 7.21 -4.43
N LYS A 45 -6.51 7.27 -3.31
CA LYS A 45 -7.16 8.50 -2.83
C LYS A 45 -6.13 9.62 -2.62
N HIS A 46 -5.03 9.32 -1.93
CA HIS A 46 -4.02 10.34 -1.62
C HIS A 46 -3.26 10.79 -2.87
N LEU A 47 -2.93 9.89 -3.80
CA LEU A 47 -2.22 10.23 -5.04
C LEU A 47 -3.08 11.07 -5.99
N ILE A 48 -4.36 10.70 -6.23
CA ILE A 48 -5.28 11.48 -7.06
C ILE A 48 -5.47 12.89 -6.48
N ARG A 49 -5.56 12.99 -5.15
CA ARG A 49 -5.68 14.27 -4.47
C ARG A 49 -4.42 15.11 -4.66
N ALA A 50 -3.24 14.55 -4.39
CA ALA A 50 -1.95 15.21 -4.63
C ALA A 50 -1.79 15.70 -6.08
N ALA A 51 -2.37 15.00 -7.05
CA ALA A 51 -2.29 15.35 -8.46
C ALA A 51 -3.10 16.60 -8.88
N GLY A 52 -4.15 17.00 -8.16
CA GLY A 52 -5.09 17.97 -8.73
C GLY A 52 -6.52 17.51 -8.88
N GLU A 53 -6.73 16.20 -8.93
CA GLU A 53 -7.76 15.62 -9.80
C GLU A 53 -9.06 15.26 -9.07
N MET A 54 -9.13 15.44 -7.74
CA MET A 54 -10.34 15.21 -6.95
C MET A 54 -11.02 16.54 -6.57
N PRO A 55 -12.33 16.70 -6.77
CA PRO A 55 -13.07 17.82 -6.21
C PRO A 55 -13.18 17.64 -4.69
N ALA A 56 -12.51 18.50 -3.92
CA ALA A 56 -12.55 18.53 -2.47
C ALA A 56 -12.87 19.95 -1.97
N SER A 57 -13.34 20.07 -0.73
CA SER A 57 -13.42 21.36 -0.04
C SER A 57 -12.06 22.06 -0.09
N PRO A 58 -11.96 23.35 -0.44
CA PRO A 58 -10.70 24.05 -0.68
C PRO A 58 -9.68 23.97 0.48
N GLU A 59 -10.18 23.98 1.71
CA GLU A 59 -9.35 24.02 2.94
C GLU A 59 -8.72 22.66 3.26
N ASP A 60 -9.46 21.56 3.12
CA ASP A 60 -8.92 20.21 3.34
C ASP A 60 -7.90 19.81 2.25
N ASP A 61 -8.00 20.41 1.06
CA ASP A 61 -7.21 20.02 -0.12
C ASP A 61 -5.80 20.61 -0.11
N PHE A 62 -5.66 21.89 0.22
CA PHE A 62 -4.33 22.54 0.25
C PHE A 62 -3.42 21.93 1.31
N GLN A 63 -3.95 21.71 2.52
CA GLN A 63 -3.16 21.20 3.64
C GLN A 63 -2.73 19.74 3.44
N GLN A 64 -3.65 18.86 3.00
CA GLN A 64 -3.34 17.45 2.78
C GLN A 64 -2.47 17.20 1.53
N ARG A 65 -2.59 18.03 0.47
CA ARG A 65 -1.68 17.98 -0.69
C ARG A 65 -0.28 18.45 -0.34
N ALA A 66 -0.17 19.54 0.42
CA ALA A 66 1.11 20.03 0.92
C ALA A 66 1.77 18.98 1.83
N GLU A 67 0.98 18.28 2.65
CA GLU A 67 1.47 17.18 3.48
C GLU A 67 2.04 16.03 2.65
N ILE A 68 1.32 15.51 1.64
CA ILE A 68 1.85 14.40 0.83
C ILE A 68 3.12 14.77 0.07
N THR A 69 3.13 15.95 -0.54
CA THR A 69 4.28 16.45 -1.32
C THR A 69 5.47 16.86 -0.45
N SER A 70 5.25 17.15 0.84
CA SER A 70 6.34 17.39 1.81
C SER A 70 7.00 16.09 2.31
N ILE A 71 6.28 14.96 2.30
CA ILE A 71 6.78 13.68 2.85
C ILE A 71 7.45 12.80 1.77
N LEU A 72 6.92 12.82 0.54
CA LEU A 72 7.43 12.07 -0.60
C LEU A 72 8.29 12.97 -1.49
N THR A 73 9.44 12.47 -1.93
CA THR A 73 10.16 13.15 -3.02
C THR A 73 9.36 13.05 -4.32
N PRO A 74 9.61 13.93 -5.31
CA PRO A 74 8.95 13.84 -6.61
C PRO A 74 9.10 12.48 -7.30
N GLU A 75 10.29 11.86 -7.17
CA GLU A 75 10.56 10.53 -7.71
C GLU A 75 9.74 9.45 -7.00
N GLU A 76 9.63 9.50 -5.67
CA GLU A 76 8.84 8.52 -4.91
C GLU A 76 7.34 8.67 -5.14
N TYR A 77 6.86 9.90 -5.29
CA TYR A 77 5.50 10.19 -5.71
C TYR A 77 5.23 9.56 -7.07
N GLU A 78 6.10 9.78 -8.05
CA GLU A 78 5.93 9.26 -9.41
C GLU A 78 5.95 7.72 -9.43
N ILE A 79 6.84 7.09 -8.67
CA ILE A 79 6.86 5.62 -8.50
C ILE A 79 5.50 5.13 -7.98
N LEU A 80 4.98 5.73 -6.91
CA LEU A 80 3.71 5.32 -6.31
C LEU A 80 2.53 5.60 -7.26
N ARG A 81 2.55 6.72 -7.98
CA ARG A 81 1.55 7.08 -9.00
C ARG A 81 1.48 6.03 -10.11
N LYS A 82 2.62 5.62 -10.67
CA LYS A 82 2.69 4.58 -11.71
C LYS A 82 2.19 3.23 -11.23
N LEU A 83 2.58 2.81 -10.01
CA LEU A 83 2.14 1.54 -9.44
C LEU A 83 0.64 1.52 -9.13
N TYR A 84 0.12 2.57 -8.49
CA TYR A 84 -1.24 2.56 -7.96
C TYR A 84 -2.28 3.05 -8.95
N LEU A 85 -2.00 4.12 -9.72
CA LEU A 85 -2.94 4.74 -10.64
C LEU A 85 -2.83 4.14 -12.05
N GLU A 86 -1.60 4.07 -12.57
CA GLU A 86 -1.35 3.58 -13.95
C GLU A 86 -1.21 2.06 -14.06
N LYS A 87 -1.23 1.34 -12.93
CA LYS A 87 -1.17 -0.13 -12.86
C LYS A 87 0.11 -0.73 -13.45
N TYR A 88 1.23 -0.01 -13.40
CA TYR A 88 2.53 -0.59 -13.72
C TYR A 88 2.85 -1.74 -12.77
N THR A 89 3.44 -2.79 -13.33
CA THR A 89 4.09 -3.82 -12.52
C THR A 89 5.44 -3.32 -12.02
N TYR A 90 5.94 -3.92 -10.94
CA TYR A 90 7.30 -3.67 -10.45
C TYR A 90 8.37 -4.00 -11.50
N GLU A 91 8.10 -4.89 -12.45
CA GLU A 91 9.06 -5.28 -13.48
C GLU A 91 9.17 -4.24 -14.59
N GLU A 92 8.03 -3.75 -15.07
CA GLU A 92 7.97 -2.68 -16.07
C GLU A 92 8.62 -1.40 -15.53
N LEU A 93 8.23 -0.99 -14.32
CA LEU A 93 8.75 0.23 -13.72
C LEU A 93 10.25 0.12 -13.39
N ALA A 94 10.70 -1.03 -12.90
CA ALA A 94 12.13 -1.23 -12.64
C ALA A 94 12.95 -1.16 -13.92
N ARG A 95 12.44 -1.74 -15.02
CA ARG A 95 13.09 -1.68 -16.34
C ARG A 95 13.15 -0.25 -16.86
N GLU A 96 12.04 0.50 -16.76
CA GLU A 96 11.97 1.91 -17.19
C GLU A 96 13.00 2.77 -16.44
N MET A 97 13.13 2.57 -15.13
CA MET A 97 14.06 3.33 -14.28
C MET A 97 15.51 2.82 -14.31
N GLY A 98 15.81 1.73 -15.04
CA GLY A 98 17.13 1.11 -15.04
C GLY A 98 17.54 0.51 -13.68
N LEU A 99 16.57 0.10 -12.86
CA LEU A 99 16.77 -0.43 -11.52
C LEU A 99 16.56 -1.95 -11.47
N LYS A 100 17.12 -2.59 -10.44
CA LYS A 100 16.71 -3.96 -10.07
C LYS A 100 15.32 -3.92 -9.43
N LYS A 101 14.47 -4.91 -9.72
CA LYS A 101 13.13 -5.07 -9.10
C LYS A 101 13.18 -5.00 -7.56
N SER A 102 14.19 -5.61 -6.94
CA SER A 102 14.39 -5.57 -5.48
C SER A 102 14.74 -4.19 -4.95
N ALA A 103 15.52 -3.40 -5.70
CA ALA A 103 15.84 -2.02 -5.34
C ALA A 103 14.60 -1.13 -5.40
N LEU A 104 13.78 -1.28 -6.45
CA LEU A 104 12.49 -0.58 -6.56
C LEU A 104 11.55 -0.98 -5.41
N ALA A 105 11.41 -2.28 -5.12
CA ALA A 105 10.57 -2.76 -4.02
C ALA A 105 11.01 -2.20 -2.65
N MET A 106 12.32 -2.15 -2.40
CA MET A 106 12.86 -1.58 -1.17
C MET A 106 12.61 -0.08 -1.07
N ARG A 107 12.73 0.65 -2.19
CA ARG A 107 12.42 2.07 -2.25
C ARG A 107 10.94 2.31 -1.91
N VAL A 108 10.02 1.63 -2.60
CA VAL A 108 8.58 1.71 -2.34
C VAL A 108 8.26 1.42 -0.88
N LYS A 109 8.80 0.33 -0.32
CA LYS A 109 8.59 -0.03 1.09
C LYS A 109 8.99 1.13 2.03
N ARG A 110 10.19 1.68 1.87
CA ARG A 110 10.69 2.76 2.73
C ARG A 110 9.89 4.05 2.58
N SER A 111 9.50 4.41 1.35
CA SER A 111 8.68 5.60 1.10
C SER A 111 7.32 5.49 1.80
N LYS A 112 6.67 4.32 1.70
CA LYS A 112 5.40 4.05 2.40
C LYS A 112 5.55 4.07 3.92
N GLU A 113 6.56 3.41 4.46
CA GLU A 113 6.82 3.39 5.91
C GLU A 113 7.07 4.80 6.46
N ARG A 114 7.84 5.61 5.72
CA ARG A 114 8.09 7.00 6.09
C ARG A 114 6.82 7.84 6.04
N PHE A 115 6.01 7.66 4.99
CA PHE A 115 4.71 8.31 4.87
C PHE A 115 3.80 7.99 6.06
N VAL A 116 3.57 6.71 6.36
CA VAL A 116 2.70 6.29 7.47
C VAL A 116 3.21 6.82 8.82
N LYS A 117 4.53 6.82 9.05
CA LYS A 117 5.11 7.36 10.30
C LYS A 117 4.90 8.85 10.48
N GLN A 118 4.95 9.63 9.41
CA GLN A 118 4.76 11.07 9.47
C GLN A 118 3.27 11.42 9.51
N TRP A 119 2.46 10.70 8.74
CA TRP A 119 1.01 10.85 8.70
C TRP A 119 0.34 10.57 10.06
N ASN A 120 0.74 9.50 10.77
CA ASN A 120 0.17 9.17 12.08
C ASN A 120 0.62 10.09 13.23
N ARG A 121 1.49 11.08 12.97
CA ARG A 121 1.92 12.08 13.96
C ARG A 121 1.09 13.36 13.90
N HIS A 122 0.27 13.52 12.86
CA HIS A 122 -0.67 14.61 12.67
C HIS A 122 -2.09 14.13 13.02
#